data_AF-A0AAW3UZM3-F1
#
_entry.id   AF-A0AAW3UZM3-F1
#
_cell.length_a   1.000
_cell.length_b   1.000
_cell.length_c   1.000
_cell.angle_alpha   90.00
_cell.angle_beta   90.00
_cell.angle_gamma   90.00
#
_symmetry.space_group_name_H-M   'P 1'
#
loop_
_entity.id
_entity.type
_entity.pdbx_description
1 polymer ?
#
loop_
_entity_poly.entity_id
_entity_poly.type
_entity_poly.pdbx_seq_one_letter_code
_entity_poly.pdbx_strand_id
1 'polypeptide(L)'
;MQAASFGPQAFGSAPASDAAAKSPSLADAKPLTDEGSDISDFEQTGRASWYGRGFHGRRTANGERYDMHALTAAHRTLPLGSYVRVTNPATSRSVVVRINDRGPYARGRVIDLSMAAATALDMRHAGTARVKIEGLTRQEARAEMNETLASNSGPNAEK
;
A
#
# COMPACT_ATOMS: atom_id res chain seq x y z
N MET A 1 -33.76 -48.98 -45.88
CA MET A 1 -32.77 -48.61 -44.85
C MET A 1 -32.78 -47.08 -44.79
N GLN A 2 -33.71 -46.45 -44.05
CA GLN A 2 -33.58 -45.96 -42.65
C GLN A 2 -32.53 -44.82 -42.60
N ALA A 3 -32.87 -43.54 -42.33
CA ALA A 3 -33.45 -43.03 -41.08
C ALA A 3 -34.17 -41.66 -41.22
N ALA A 4 -34.99 -41.36 -40.20
CA ALA A 4 -35.79 -40.15 -39.91
C ALA A 4 -34.97 -38.83 -39.85
N SER A 5 -35.46 -37.64 -40.20
CA SER A 5 -36.65 -36.85 -39.79
C SER A 5 -36.57 -36.24 -38.37
N PHE A 6 -36.84 -34.93 -38.33
CA PHE A 6 -37.17 -34.05 -37.19
C PHE A 6 -36.03 -33.55 -36.29
N GLY A 7 -35.70 -32.26 -36.44
CA GLY A 7 -35.18 -31.42 -35.37
C GLY A 7 -36.07 -30.20 -35.22
N PRO A 8 -36.76 -30.01 -34.08
CA PRO A 8 -37.49 -28.79 -33.83
C PRO A 8 -36.97 -28.03 -32.59
N GLN A 9 -37.19 -26.72 -32.66
CA GLN A 9 -37.53 -25.78 -31.59
C GLN A 9 -36.44 -24.86 -31.01
N ALA A 10 -36.91 -23.62 -30.87
CA ALA A 10 -36.25 -22.40 -30.50
C ALA A 10 -36.17 -22.19 -28.99
N PHE A 11 -35.20 -21.38 -28.57
CA PHE A 11 -35.15 -20.65 -27.30
C PHE A 11 -34.48 -19.31 -27.67
N GLY A 12 -35.15 -18.16 -27.70
CA GLY A 12 -35.68 -17.43 -26.55
C GLY A 12 -34.92 -16.11 -26.45
N SER A 13 -35.60 -14.99 -26.73
CA SER A 13 -35.10 -13.62 -26.54
C SER A 13 -34.81 -13.32 -25.07
N ALA A 14 -33.74 -12.58 -24.77
CA ALA A 14 -33.70 -11.38 -23.90
C ALA A 14 -32.24 -11.02 -23.48
N PRO A 15 -31.97 -9.75 -23.14
CA PRO A 15 -30.67 -9.10 -23.28
C PRO A 15 -29.80 -9.22 -22.02
N ALA A 16 -28.49 -9.34 -22.21
CA ALA A 16 -27.53 -9.12 -21.13
C ALA A 16 -27.28 -7.61 -21.00
N SER A 17 -27.64 -7.12 -19.83
CA SER A 17 -27.70 -5.74 -19.42
C SER A 17 -26.38 -4.99 -19.51
N ASP A 18 -26.56 -3.74 -19.91
CA ASP A 18 -25.68 -2.58 -19.89
C ASP A 18 -24.91 -2.39 -18.55
N ALA A 19 -23.60 -2.15 -18.64
CA ALA A 19 -22.81 -1.31 -17.73
C ALA A 19 -21.36 -1.23 -18.21
N ALA A 20 -21.14 -0.62 -19.37
CA ALA A 20 -19.84 -0.09 -19.75
C ALA A 20 -19.53 1.13 -18.85
N ALA A 21 -18.96 0.89 -17.66
CA ALA A 21 -18.40 1.95 -16.84
C ALA A 21 -17.12 2.46 -17.52
N LYS A 22 -17.26 3.58 -18.24
CA LYS A 22 -16.18 4.39 -18.82
C LYS A 22 -15.00 4.48 -17.87
N SER A 23 -13.85 3.95 -18.26
CA SER A 23 -12.58 4.32 -17.64
C SER A 23 -12.36 5.82 -17.87
N PRO A 24 -12.02 6.61 -16.85
CA PRO A 24 -11.75 8.03 -17.07
C PRO A 24 -10.53 8.16 -17.98
N SER A 25 -10.65 9.01 -19.00
CA SER A 25 -9.56 9.32 -19.90
C SER A 25 -8.45 10.02 -19.12
N LEU A 26 -7.19 9.82 -19.52
CA LEU A 26 -6.03 10.51 -18.94
C LEU A 26 -6.12 12.06 -19.03
N ALA A 27 -7.04 12.59 -19.83
CA ALA A 27 -7.27 14.03 -19.98
C ALA A 27 -8.17 14.62 -18.86
N ASP A 28 -8.93 13.78 -18.15
CA ASP A 28 -9.81 14.19 -17.04
C ASP A 28 -9.16 14.01 -15.65
N ALA A 29 -7.88 13.67 -15.62
CA ALA A 29 -7.14 13.59 -14.37
C ALA A 29 -7.09 15.00 -13.75
N LYS A 30 -7.92 15.20 -12.70
CA LYS A 30 -7.82 16.38 -11.82
C LYS A 30 -6.34 16.63 -11.54
N PRO A 31 -5.88 17.90 -11.57
CA PRO A 31 -4.53 18.21 -11.11
C PRO A 31 -4.34 17.58 -9.72
N LEU A 32 -3.14 17.07 -9.44
CA LEU A 32 -2.74 16.71 -8.08
C LEU A 32 -2.74 17.98 -7.22
N THR A 33 -3.94 18.41 -6.85
CA THR A 33 -4.17 19.36 -5.76
C THR A 33 -3.60 18.73 -4.50
N ASP A 34 -3.06 19.54 -3.60
CA ASP A 34 -2.43 19.10 -2.34
C ASP A 34 -3.34 18.19 -1.46
N GLU A 35 -4.63 18.14 -1.80
CA GLU A 35 -5.66 17.15 -1.49
C GLU A 35 -5.35 15.75 -2.09
N GLY A 36 -4.17 15.19 -1.82
CA GLY A 36 -3.84 13.83 -2.22
C GLY A 36 -4.87 12.85 -1.64
N SER A 37 -5.50 12.04 -2.49
CA SER A 37 -6.47 10.98 -2.17
C SER A 37 -6.53 10.63 -0.68
N ASP A 38 -7.56 11.11 0.02
CA ASP A 38 -7.76 10.79 1.42
C ASP A 38 -7.95 9.29 1.56
N ILE A 39 -6.95 8.65 2.17
CA ILE A 39 -6.99 7.23 2.53
C ILE A 39 -7.19 7.05 4.04
N SER A 40 -7.61 8.07 4.77
CA SER A 40 -7.79 8.03 6.23
C SER A 40 -8.71 6.89 6.69
N ASP A 41 -9.71 6.54 5.87
CA ASP A 41 -10.67 5.47 6.17
C ASP A 41 -10.14 4.08 5.79
N PHE A 42 -8.95 3.99 5.19
CA PHE A 42 -8.36 2.73 4.79
C PHE A 42 -7.79 1.98 6.00
N GLU A 43 -8.30 0.78 6.24
CA GLU A 43 -7.71 -0.17 7.18
C GLU A 43 -7.47 -1.52 6.51
N GLN A 44 -6.29 -2.10 6.74
CA GLN A 44 -5.98 -3.46 6.30
C GLN A 44 -5.07 -4.17 7.30
N THR A 45 -5.43 -5.40 7.68
CA THR A 45 -4.55 -6.28 8.46
C THR A 45 -3.99 -7.39 7.59
N GLY A 46 -2.71 -7.70 7.75
CA GLY A 46 -2.09 -8.81 7.03
C GLY A 46 -0.63 -9.03 7.38
N ARG A 47 0.08 -9.83 6.58
CA ARG A 47 1.51 -10.08 6.79
C ARG A 47 2.34 -9.02 6.07
N ALA A 48 3.21 -8.35 6.82
CA ALA A 48 4.26 -7.50 6.28
C ALA A 48 5.55 -8.29 6.06
N SER A 49 6.34 -7.82 5.11
CA SER A 49 7.76 -8.16 5.02
C SER A 49 8.58 -6.89 4.78
N TRP A 50 9.88 -7.01 4.54
CA TRP A 50 10.72 -5.86 4.23
C TRP A 50 11.75 -6.16 3.14
N TYR A 51 12.17 -5.12 2.44
CA TYR A 51 13.13 -5.23 1.33
C TYR A 51 14.56 -5.39 1.84
N GLY A 52 15.23 -6.45 1.40
CA GLY A 52 16.64 -6.69 1.72
C GLY A 52 17.59 -5.64 1.12
N ARG A 53 18.85 -5.61 1.61
CA ARG A 53 19.89 -4.65 1.18
C ARG A 53 20.11 -4.58 -0.34
N GLY A 54 19.89 -5.68 -1.07
CA GLY A 54 20.10 -5.74 -2.53
C GLY A 54 19.14 -4.87 -3.35
N PHE A 55 18.12 -4.27 -2.73
CA PHE A 55 17.21 -3.35 -3.41
C PHE A 55 17.68 -1.90 -3.38
N HIS A 56 18.67 -1.56 -2.54
CA HIS A 56 19.13 -0.19 -2.36
C HIS A 56 19.60 0.45 -3.66
N GLY A 57 19.16 1.69 -3.90
CA GLY A 57 19.50 2.45 -5.09
C GLY A 57 18.77 2.05 -6.37
N ARG A 58 17.93 0.99 -6.34
CA ARG A 58 17.05 0.62 -7.47
C ARG A 58 15.90 1.62 -7.60
N ARG A 59 15.37 1.77 -8.80
CA ARG A 59 14.20 2.62 -9.04
C ARG A 59 12.93 1.97 -8.50
N THR A 60 12.14 2.71 -7.75
CA THR A 60 10.80 2.36 -7.28
C THR A 60 9.75 2.75 -8.33
N ALA A 61 8.50 2.30 -8.16
CA ALA A 61 7.40 2.58 -9.07
C ALA A 61 7.07 4.07 -9.24
N ASN A 62 7.39 4.91 -8.24
CA ASN A 62 7.27 6.37 -8.36
C ASN A 62 8.49 7.04 -9.04
N GLY A 63 9.49 6.27 -9.47
CA GLY A 63 10.70 6.76 -10.13
C GLY A 63 11.82 7.22 -9.19
N GLU A 64 11.58 7.28 -7.87
CA GLU A 64 12.60 7.57 -6.87
C GLU A 64 13.59 6.39 -6.75
N ARG A 65 14.76 6.62 -6.13
CA ARG A 65 15.65 5.52 -5.76
C ARG A 65 15.25 5.00 -4.39
N TYR A 66 15.11 3.69 -4.26
CA TYR A 66 14.84 3.06 -2.97
C TYR A 66 16.00 3.32 -2.01
N ASP A 67 15.68 4.00 -0.90
CA ASP A 67 16.56 4.17 0.24
C ASP A 67 16.09 3.23 1.37
N MET A 68 17.01 2.39 1.84
CA MET A 68 16.73 1.45 2.93
C MET A 68 16.57 2.16 4.28
N HIS A 69 17.13 3.36 4.41
CA HIS A 69 17.10 4.18 5.61
C HIS A 69 15.89 5.11 5.68
N ALA A 70 15.19 5.32 4.56
CA ALA A 70 13.98 6.12 4.51
C ALA A 70 12.75 5.31 4.99
N LEU A 71 11.82 5.97 5.69
CA LEU A 71 10.55 5.37 6.13
C LEU A 71 9.56 5.22 4.97
N THR A 72 9.84 4.24 4.13
CA THR A 72 9.07 3.97 2.90
C THR A 72 8.53 2.55 2.87
N ALA A 73 7.52 2.32 2.03
CA ALA A 73 6.89 1.02 1.84
C ALA A 73 6.28 0.85 0.44
N ALA A 74 6.05 -0.40 0.05
CA ALA A 74 5.36 -0.77 -1.16
C ALA A 74 3.99 -1.37 -0.87
N HIS A 75 2.99 -0.92 -1.62
CA HIS A 75 1.62 -1.43 -1.55
C HIS A 75 1.02 -1.65 -2.94
N ARG A 76 0.09 -2.59 -3.07
CA ARG A 76 -0.45 -3.02 -4.37
C ARG A 76 -1.39 -1.98 -4.97
N THR A 77 -2.26 -1.42 -4.12
CA THR A 77 -3.40 -0.61 -4.54
C THR A 77 -3.39 0.82 -3.98
N LEU A 78 -2.54 1.11 -2.98
CA LEU A 78 -2.58 2.43 -2.36
C LEU A 78 -1.96 3.48 -3.30
N PRO A 79 -2.49 4.70 -3.32
CA PRO A 79 -1.92 5.81 -4.10
C PRO A 79 -0.43 6.03 -3.77
N LEU A 80 0.39 6.27 -4.80
CA LEU A 80 1.80 6.62 -4.56
C LEU A 80 1.86 8.00 -3.90
N GLY A 81 2.71 8.15 -2.89
CA GLY A 81 2.83 9.37 -2.10
C GLY A 81 1.86 9.47 -0.93
N SER A 82 0.98 8.49 -0.73
CA SER A 82 0.14 8.41 0.47
C SER A 82 0.97 7.99 1.69
N TYR A 83 0.46 8.31 2.87
CA TYR A 83 1.06 7.94 4.15
C TYR A 83 0.18 6.92 4.85
N VAL A 84 0.81 5.93 5.48
CA VAL A 84 0.10 4.94 6.28
C VAL A 84 0.81 4.76 7.61
N ARG A 85 0.04 4.60 8.68
CA ARG A 85 0.50 4.10 9.97
C ARG A 85 0.48 2.58 9.93
N VAL A 86 1.63 1.98 10.16
CA VAL A 86 1.77 0.53 10.26
C VAL A 86 2.00 0.21 11.72
N THR A 87 1.19 -0.68 12.27
CA THR A 87 1.26 -1.11 13.66
C THR A 87 1.56 -2.60 13.72
N ASN A 88 2.57 -2.98 14.49
CA ASN A 88 2.84 -4.36 14.85
C ASN A 88 2.15 -4.68 16.18
N PRO A 89 0.98 -5.37 16.20
CA PRO A 89 0.26 -5.67 17.42
C PRO A 89 1.01 -6.61 18.37
N ALA A 90 2.03 -7.33 17.90
CA ALA A 90 2.82 -8.21 18.78
C ALA A 90 3.81 -7.42 19.66
N THR A 91 4.28 -6.26 19.18
CA THR A 91 5.23 -5.41 19.91
C THR A 91 4.62 -4.09 20.37
N SER A 92 3.36 -3.84 19.99
CA SER A 92 2.65 -2.57 20.17
C SER A 92 3.39 -1.35 19.60
N ARG A 93 4.31 -1.57 18.65
CA ARG A 93 5.07 -0.51 17.98
C ARG A 93 4.36 -0.09 16.70
N SER A 94 4.38 1.20 16.41
CA SER A 94 3.87 1.77 15.17
C SER A 94 4.92 2.62 14.47
N VAL A 95 4.75 2.79 13.16
CA VAL A 95 5.58 3.69 12.35
C VAL A 95 4.77 4.24 11.19
N VAL A 96 4.95 5.52 10.89
CA VAL A 96 4.39 6.13 9.68
C VAL A 96 5.35 5.93 8.52
N VAL A 97 4.84 5.42 7.40
CA VAL A 97 5.61 5.20 6.18
C VAL A 97 4.92 5.84 4.98
N ARG A 98 5.72 6.29 4.02
CA ARG A 98 5.23 6.76 2.72
C ARG A 98 5.19 5.61 1.72
N ILE A 99 4.09 5.49 0.99
CA ILE A 99 3.98 4.54 -0.13
C ILE A 99 4.71 5.11 -1.34
N ASN A 100 5.81 4.50 -1.75
CA ASN A 100 6.63 4.96 -2.89
C ASN A 100 6.82 3.88 -3.97
N ASP A 101 6.40 2.65 -3.71
CA ASP A 101 6.59 1.53 -4.61
C ASP A 101 5.36 0.61 -4.71
N ARG A 102 5.38 -0.31 -5.68
CA ARG A 102 4.32 -1.27 -5.96
C ARG A 102 4.73 -2.69 -5.59
N GLY A 103 3.79 -3.42 -5.00
CA GLY A 103 4.00 -4.77 -4.45
C GLY A 103 3.35 -4.86 -3.08
N PRO A 104 3.55 -5.93 -2.31
CA PRO A 104 4.16 -7.21 -2.69
C PRO A 104 3.30 -8.01 -3.67
N TYR A 105 3.95 -8.67 -4.63
CA TYR A 105 3.28 -9.60 -5.56
C TYR A 105 3.19 -11.03 -5.02
N ALA A 106 3.89 -11.35 -3.93
CA ALA A 106 3.79 -12.67 -3.33
C ALA A 106 2.49 -12.82 -2.54
N ARG A 107 1.91 -14.03 -2.61
CA ARG A 107 0.64 -14.35 -1.96
C ARG A 107 0.72 -14.21 -0.44
N GLY A 108 -0.31 -13.61 0.13
CA GLY A 108 -0.47 -13.46 1.58
C GLY A 108 0.37 -12.34 2.22
N ARG A 109 1.08 -11.51 1.45
CA ARG A 109 1.69 -10.27 1.95
C ARG A 109 0.84 -9.07 1.55
N VAL A 110 0.69 -8.12 2.46
CA VAL A 110 -0.09 -6.89 2.24
C VAL A 110 0.81 -5.68 2.00
N ILE A 111 1.99 -5.64 2.65
CA ILE A 111 2.92 -4.52 2.55
C ILE A 111 4.37 -5.00 2.64
N ASP A 112 5.25 -4.38 1.87
CA ASP A 112 6.70 -4.56 2.00
C ASP A 112 7.33 -3.24 2.48
N LEU A 113 7.99 -3.30 3.63
CA LEU A 113 8.56 -2.15 4.33
C LEU A 113 10.02 -1.93 3.98
N SER A 114 10.50 -0.71 4.20
CA SER A 114 11.93 -0.41 4.27
C SER A 114 12.61 -1.06 5.47
N MET A 115 13.95 -1.17 5.43
CA MET A 115 14.71 -1.68 6.58
C MET A 115 14.53 -0.79 7.82
N ALA A 116 14.50 0.53 7.64
CA ALA A 116 14.25 1.48 8.73
C ALA A 116 12.89 1.24 9.38
N ALA A 117 11.81 1.15 8.59
CA ALA A 117 10.48 0.88 9.11
C ALA A 117 10.38 -0.49 9.79
N ALA A 118 11.00 -1.53 9.22
CA ALA A 118 11.04 -2.86 9.82
C ALA A 118 11.81 -2.89 11.15
N THR A 119 12.83 -2.05 11.29
CA THR A 119 13.57 -1.88 12.57
C THR A 119 12.71 -1.15 13.59
N ALA A 120 12.01 -0.09 13.18
CA ALA A 120 11.10 0.67 14.05
C ALA A 120 9.93 -0.18 14.58
N LEU A 121 9.47 -1.17 13.81
CA LEU A 121 8.42 -2.13 14.18
C LEU A 121 8.93 -3.38 14.89
N ASP A 122 10.25 -3.48 15.12
CA ASP A 122 10.90 -4.64 15.71
C ASP A 122 10.61 -5.96 14.97
N MET A 123 10.62 -5.91 13.63
CA MET A 123 10.39 -7.07 12.77
C MET A 123 11.55 -7.39 11.83
N ARG A 124 12.64 -6.61 11.89
CA ARG A 124 13.81 -6.81 11.03
C ARG A 124 14.39 -8.21 11.18
N HIS A 125 14.56 -8.71 12.41
CA HIS A 125 15.13 -10.03 12.68
C HIS A 125 14.16 -11.18 12.35
N ALA A 126 12.87 -10.98 12.57
CA ALA A 126 11.84 -11.97 12.25
C ALA A 126 11.61 -12.11 10.72
N GLY A 127 11.99 -11.11 9.93
CA GLY A 127 11.81 -11.08 8.47
C GLY A 127 10.37 -10.76 8.03
N THR A 128 9.38 -11.30 8.72
CA THR A 128 7.95 -11.03 8.49
C THR A 128 7.21 -10.87 9.82
N ALA A 129 6.12 -10.10 9.81
CA ALA A 129 5.25 -9.92 10.97
C ALA A 129 3.80 -9.71 10.52
N ARG A 130 2.84 -10.00 11.40
CA ARG A 130 1.46 -9.53 11.19
C ARG A 130 1.41 -8.05 11.56
N VAL A 131 0.80 -7.23 10.72
CA VAL A 131 0.65 -5.79 10.93
C VAL A 131 -0.79 -5.35 10.64
N LYS A 132 -1.18 -4.25 11.28
CA LYS A 132 -2.34 -3.45 10.92
C LYS A 132 -1.84 -2.20 10.19
N ILE A 133 -2.49 -1.87 9.07
CA ILE A 133 -2.18 -0.72 8.23
C ILE A 133 -3.40 0.19 8.29
N GLU A 134 -3.17 1.46 8.61
CA GLU A 134 -4.17 2.51 8.66
C GLU A 134 -3.70 3.64 7.75
N GLY A 135 -4.54 4.10 6.83
CA GLY A 135 -4.20 5.26 6.02
C GLY A 135 -4.28 6.53 6.86
N LEU A 136 -3.40 7.48 6.54
CA LEU A 136 -3.35 8.79 7.21
C LEU A 136 -3.54 9.90 6.18
N THR A 137 -4.15 10.99 6.65
CA THR A 137 -4.05 12.27 5.95
C THR A 137 -2.59 12.77 6.01
N ARG A 138 -2.23 13.67 5.09
CA ARG A 138 -0.90 14.29 5.11
C ARG A 138 -0.66 15.12 6.38
N GLN A 139 -1.71 15.70 6.96
CA GLN A 139 -1.61 16.47 8.19
C GLN A 139 -1.30 15.55 9.39
N GLU A 140 -2.03 14.45 9.54
CA GLU A 140 -1.78 13.44 10.58
C GLU A 140 -0.38 12.84 10.45
N ALA A 141 0.01 12.45 9.23
CA ALA A 141 1.35 11.92 8.98
C ALA A 141 2.45 12.93 9.36
N ARG A 142 2.27 14.22 9.03
CA ARG A 142 3.21 15.28 9.44
C ARG A 142 3.24 15.46 10.95
N ALA A 143 2.08 15.44 11.62
CA ALA A 143 1.98 15.57 13.06
C ALA A 143 2.71 14.42 13.78
N GLU A 144 2.44 13.17 13.41
CA GLU A 144 3.09 11.98 13.99
C GLU A 144 4.59 11.95 13.72
N MET A 145 5.02 12.32 12.50
CA MET A 145 6.46 12.41 12.18
C MET A 145 7.15 13.51 13.01
N ASN A 146 6.52 14.67 13.16
CA ASN A 146 7.06 15.75 13.99
C ASN A 146 7.13 15.36 15.47
N GLU A 147 6.13 14.65 15.98
CA GLU A 147 6.13 14.13 17.36
C GLU A 147 7.24 13.08 17.56
N THR A 148 7.45 12.20 16.59
CA THR A 148 8.56 11.22 16.60
C THR A 148 9.92 11.92 16.57
N LEU A 149 10.04 13.02 15.82
CA LEU A 149 11.26 13.85 15.80
C LEU A 149 11.46 14.61 17.12
N ALA A 150 10.39 15.16 17.70
CA ALA A 150 10.43 15.89 18.96
C ALA A 150 10.76 14.97 20.15
N SER A 151 10.18 13.77 20.20
CA SER A 151 10.48 12.77 21.24
C SER A 151 11.92 12.25 21.16
N ASN A 152 12.51 12.17 19.97
CA ASN A 152 13.93 11.85 19.79
C ASN A 152 14.88 13.04 20.04
N SER A 153 14.35 14.26 20.25
CA SER A 153 15.11 15.51 20.42
C SER A 153 15.11 16.05 21.87
N GLY A 154 14.66 15.28 22.86
CA GLY A 154 14.77 15.59 24.31
C GLY A 154 16.14 15.22 24.91
N PRO A 155 16.62 15.92 25.95
CA PRO A 155 17.95 16.52 26.01
C PRO A 155 19.06 15.49 26.26
N ASN A 156 19.94 15.32 25.28
CA ASN A 156 21.31 14.83 25.52
C ASN A 156 22.29 15.97 25.21
N ALA A 157 22.18 17.03 26.00
CA ALA A 157 23.14 18.13 26.07
C ALA A 157 23.25 18.53 27.54
N GLU A 158 24.02 17.74 28.30
CA GLU A 158 24.82 18.12 29.47
C GLU A 158 25.13 16.88 30.31
N LYS A 159 26.31 16.28 30.09
CA LYS A 159 27.26 15.96 31.17
C LYS A 159 28.64 15.59 30.63
#